data_AF-V6TA55-F1
#
_entry.id   AF-V6TA55-F1
#
_cell.length_a   1.000
_cell.length_b   1.000
_cell.length_c   1.000
_cell.angle_alpha   90.00
_cell.angle_beta   90.00
_cell.angle_gamma   90.00
#
_symmetry.space_group_name_H-M   'P 1'
#
loop_
_entity.id
_entity.type
_entity.pdbx_description
1 polymer ?
#
loop_
_entity_poly.entity_id
_entity_poly.type
_entity_poly.pdbx_seq_one_letter_code
_entity_poly.pdbx_strand_id
1 'polypeptide(L)'
;MHPSEIFNSHDFPPIDQSVFEQPPPVDQSPGSRPSSRKRQPPRQPSTTVPAAEPTPAFKALCGWIGRLLARIVGECASGADQYDRVVEWFAKWFHSMGIAVRFQRRQPNKYVDVPHYTGFCTRISDNVRSAFFLYEDIGLEFVNKMRGPKYRQTYKPGMPCINDLDAARLAAFIEAFLASSNEMFTFDRFVGALSNAQ
;
A
#
# COMPACT_ATOMS: atom_id res chain seq x y z
N MET A 1 -23.50 3.05 8.65
CA MET A 1 -22.84 2.95 7.33
C MET A 1 -21.86 1.79 7.38
N HIS A 2 -22.01 0.79 6.52
CA HIS A 2 -21.11 -0.37 6.50
C HIS A 2 -19.87 -0.02 5.65
N PRO A 3 -18.63 -0.43 6.03
CA PRO A 3 -17.42 -0.12 5.26
C PRO A 3 -17.50 -0.54 3.79
N SER A 4 -18.39 -1.49 3.44
CA SER A 4 -18.68 -1.94 2.08
C SER A 4 -18.99 -0.79 1.10
N GLU A 5 -19.71 0.24 1.53
CA GLU A 5 -20.27 1.31 0.69
C GLU A 5 -19.26 2.42 0.32
N ILE A 6 -18.06 2.38 0.90
CA ILE A 6 -17.07 3.46 0.82
C ILE A 6 -16.15 3.30 -0.40
N PHE A 7 -16.02 2.09 -0.97
CA PHE A 7 -14.97 1.77 -1.92
C PHE A 7 -15.55 1.22 -3.23
N ASN A 8 -15.57 2.05 -4.27
CA ASN A 8 -15.93 1.64 -5.62
C ASN A 8 -14.68 1.18 -6.38
N SER A 9 -14.84 0.23 -7.30
CA SER A 9 -13.76 -0.24 -8.19
C SER A 9 -13.11 0.90 -9.01
N HIS A 10 -13.84 1.99 -9.24
CA HIS A 10 -13.37 3.21 -9.92
C HIS A 10 -12.41 4.07 -9.09
N ASP A 11 -12.34 3.88 -7.78
CA ASP A 11 -11.45 4.68 -6.92
C ASP A 11 -9.99 4.25 -7.05
N PHE A 12 -9.72 3.07 -7.60
CA PHE A 12 -8.39 2.48 -7.66
C PHE A 12 -7.64 2.86 -8.94
N PRO A 13 -6.39 3.35 -8.85
CA PRO A 13 -5.58 3.60 -10.04
C PRO A 13 -5.33 2.30 -10.84
N PRO A 14 -5.24 2.38 -12.17
CA PRO A 14 -4.87 1.22 -12.99
C PRO A 14 -3.47 0.72 -12.59
N ILE A 15 -3.30 -0.60 -12.58
CA ILE A 15 -1.98 -1.21 -12.34
C ILE A 15 -1.15 -0.97 -13.60
N ASP A 16 -0.08 -0.21 -13.46
CA ASP A 16 0.88 -0.01 -14.53
C ASP A 16 1.72 -1.29 -14.69
N GLN A 17 1.43 -2.08 -15.72
CA GLN A 17 2.15 -3.31 -16.05
C GLN A 17 3.56 -3.04 -16.61
N SER A 18 3.94 -1.79 -16.87
CA SER A 18 5.31 -1.43 -17.30
C SER A 18 6.39 -1.79 -16.27
N VAL A 19 6.00 -2.19 -15.05
CA VAL A 19 6.90 -2.71 -14.00
C VAL A 19 7.39 -4.15 -14.28
N PHE A 20 6.81 -4.84 -15.27
CA PHE A 20 7.12 -6.25 -15.58
C PHE A 20 8.01 -6.47 -16.82
N GLU A 21 8.42 -5.43 -17.55
CA GLU A 21 9.29 -5.61 -18.73
C GLU A 21 10.70 -5.01 -18.54
N GLN A 22 11.64 -5.96 -18.49
CA GLN A 22 13.06 -5.92 -18.83
C GLN A 22 14.07 -5.18 -17.93
N PRO A 23 15.22 -5.82 -17.60
CA PRO A 23 16.38 -5.10 -17.11
C PRO A 23 16.88 -4.11 -18.18
N PRO A 24 17.50 -2.97 -17.81
CA PRO A 24 18.04 -2.05 -18.79
C PRO A 24 19.10 -2.76 -19.64
N PRO A 25 19.19 -2.49 -20.95
CA PRO A 25 20.30 -2.99 -21.75
C PRO A 25 21.60 -2.41 -21.17
N VAL A 26 22.56 -3.30 -20.95
CA VAL A 26 23.93 -2.97 -20.54
C VAL A 26 24.53 -2.05 -21.61
N ASP A 27 24.93 -0.86 -21.18
CA ASP A 27 25.66 0.13 -21.96
C ASP A 27 26.91 -0.53 -22.60
N GLN A 28 26.98 -0.53 -23.92
CA GLN A 28 28.25 -0.54 -24.65
C GLN A 28 28.39 0.83 -25.31
N SER A 29 29.49 1.50 -25.00
CA SER A 29 29.82 2.92 -25.21
C SER A 29 29.91 3.37 -26.70
N PRO A 30 30.42 4.59 -26.99
CA PRO A 30 29.66 5.78 -27.37
C PRO A 30 29.79 6.13 -28.86
N GLY A 31 28.72 6.60 -29.49
CA GLY A 31 28.85 7.23 -30.80
C GLY A 31 27.55 7.38 -31.57
N SER A 32 27.27 8.63 -31.97
CA SER A 32 26.45 9.01 -33.13
C SER A 32 24.92 8.92 -33.00
N ARG A 33 24.29 10.07 -32.73
CA ARG A 33 22.94 10.41 -33.22
C ARG A 33 22.95 10.39 -34.76
N PRO A 34 21.84 9.97 -35.41
CA PRO A 34 20.81 10.94 -35.76
C PRO A 34 19.36 10.50 -35.46
N SER A 35 18.53 11.54 -35.35
CA SER A 35 17.08 11.53 -35.13
C SER A 35 16.32 10.80 -36.24
N SER A 36 15.46 9.83 -35.86
CA SER A 36 14.35 9.31 -36.67
C SER A 36 13.36 8.57 -35.77
N ARG A 37 12.59 9.33 -34.98
CA ARG A 37 11.53 8.78 -34.11
C ARG A 37 10.32 8.37 -34.96
N LYS A 38 10.34 7.16 -35.52
CA LYS A 38 9.10 6.49 -35.96
C LYS A 38 8.26 6.24 -34.70
N ARG A 39 7.11 6.93 -34.58
CA ARG A 39 6.12 6.65 -33.54
C ARG A 39 5.72 5.18 -33.65
N GLN A 40 6.08 4.37 -32.66
CA GLN A 40 5.47 3.06 -32.49
C GLN A 40 3.96 3.25 -32.32
N PRO A 41 3.12 2.40 -32.92
CA PRO A 41 1.69 2.40 -32.63
C PRO A 41 1.47 2.08 -31.15
N PRO A 42 0.41 2.62 -30.52
CA PRO A 42 0.13 2.37 -29.12
C PRO A 42 0.00 0.86 -28.88
N ARG A 43 0.86 0.31 -28.00
CA ARG A 43 0.73 -1.07 -27.53
C ARG A 43 -0.70 -1.25 -27.01
N GLN A 44 -1.44 -2.18 -27.60
CA GLN A 44 -2.74 -2.60 -27.09
C GLN A 44 -2.58 -3.01 -25.62
N PRO A 45 -3.48 -2.59 -24.71
CA PRO A 45 -3.45 -3.06 -23.34
C PRO A 45 -3.63 -4.58 -23.33
N SER A 46 -2.61 -5.29 -22.85
CA SER A 46 -2.66 -6.69 -22.48
C SER A 46 -3.84 -6.91 -21.53
N THR A 47 -4.60 -7.98 -21.80
CA THR A 47 -5.77 -8.45 -21.07
C THR A 47 -5.65 -8.18 -19.57
N THR A 48 -6.43 -7.19 -19.11
CA THR A 48 -6.57 -6.86 -17.70
C THR A 48 -7.36 -8.01 -17.08
N VAL A 49 -6.71 -8.85 -16.26
CA VAL A 49 -7.46 -9.75 -15.38
C VAL A 49 -8.43 -8.87 -14.60
N PRO A 50 -9.75 -9.13 -14.67
CA PRO A 50 -10.72 -8.34 -13.91
C PRO A 50 -10.34 -8.40 -12.44
N ALA A 51 -10.34 -7.25 -11.76
CA ALA A 51 -10.14 -7.25 -10.32
C ALA A 51 -11.24 -8.13 -9.69
N ALA A 52 -10.83 -9.13 -8.91
CA ALA A 52 -11.79 -9.91 -8.13
C ALA A 52 -12.49 -9.00 -7.11
N GLU A 53 -13.72 -9.33 -6.76
CA GLU A 53 -14.50 -8.54 -5.80
C GLU A 53 -13.78 -8.48 -4.43
N PRO A 54 -13.83 -7.32 -3.73
CA PRO A 54 -13.24 -7.20 -2.41
C PRO A 54 -13.82 -8.21 -1.43
N THR A 55 -12.99 -9.10 -0.92
CA THR A 55 -13.41 -10.04 0.13
C THR A 55 -13.59 -9.27 1.45
N PRO A 56 -14.59 -9.62 2.28
CA PRO A 56 -14.80 -8.95 3.57
C PRO A 56 -13.56 -9.00 4.48
N ALA A 57 -12.81 -10.10 4.44
CA ALA A 57 -11.58 -10.30 5.20
C ALA A 57 -10.47 -9.33 4.78
N PHE A 58 -10.16 -9.24 3.48
CA PHE A 58 -9.13 -8.33 2.98
C PHE A 58 -9.51 -6.87 3.24
N LYS A 59 -10.80 -6.55 3.13
CA LYS A 59 -11.32 -5.23 3.42
C LYS A 59 -11.12 -4.84 4.89
N ALA A 60 -11.47 -5.74 5.81
CA ALA A 60 -11.25 -5.53 7.24
C ALA A 60 -9.76 -5.33 7.56
N LEU A 61 -8.88 -6.16 6.99
CA LEU A 61 -7.44 -6.04 7.15
C LEU A 61 -6.94 -4.64 6.73
N CYS A 62 -7.30 -4.18 5.54
CA CYS A 62 -6.87 -2.87 5.04
C CYS A 62 -7.34 -1.72 5.95
N GLY A 63 -8.59 -1.79 6.41
CA GLY A 63 -9.14 -0.80 7.35
C GLY A 63 -8.37 -0.74 8.67
N TRP A 64 -8.06 -1.90 9.25
CA TRP A 64 -7.30 -1.99 10.51
C TRP A 64 -5.83 -1.59 10.36
N ILE A 65 -5.19 -1.96 9.25
CA ILE A 65 -3.86 -1.46 8.88
C ILE A 65 -3.87 0.07 8.82
N GLY A 66 -4.88 0.68 8.21
CA GLY A 66 -5.00 2.13 8.14
C GLY A 66 -5.10 2.80 9.52
N ARG A 67 -5.89 2.22 10.43
CA ARG A 67 -6.02 2.72 11.81
C ARG A 67 -4.73 2.59 12.61
N LEU A 68 -4.06 1.43 12.50
CA LEU A 68 -2.76 1.20 13.12
C LEU A 68 -1.73 2.19 12.59
N LEU A 69 -1.66 2.33 11.27
CA LEU A 69 -0.74 3.23 10.62
C LEU A 69 -1.01 4.66 11.10
N ALA A 70 -2.24 5.16 11.02
CA ALA A 70 -2.60 6.51 11.48
C ALA A 70 -2.10 6.82 12.89
N ARG A 71 -2.21 5.87 13.83
CA ARG A 71 -1.68 6.05 15.18
C ARG A 71 -0.15 6.14 15.21
N ILE A 72 0.53 5.22 14.53
CA ILE A 72 2.00 5.21 14.45
C ILE A 72 2.52 6.49 13.77
N VAL A 73 1.91 6.92 12.67
CA VAL A 73 2.35 8.14 11.99
C VAL A 73 2.06 9.39 12.81
N GLY A 74 0.99 9.38 13.61
CA GLY A 74 0.74 10.43 14.61
C GLY A 74 1.89 10.54 15.62
N GLU A 75 2.42 9.40 16.10
CA GLU A 75 3.59 9.38 16.99
C GLU A 75 4.88 9.83 16.27
N CYS A 76 5.06 9.49 14.98
CA CYS A 76 6.16 10.03 14.18
C CYS A 76 6.06 11.55 14.05
N ALA A 77 4.87 12.09 13.75
CA ALA A 77 4.63 13.52 13.62
C ALA A 77 4.89 14.28 14.94
N SER A 78 4.68 13.65 16.09
CA SER A 78 5.02 14.21 17.40
C SER A 78 6.50 14.02 17.80
N GLY A 79 7.32 13.38 16.94
CA GLY A 79 8.73 13.10 17.21
C GLY A 79 9.00 11.94 18.17
N ALA A 80 7.99 11.12 18.48
CA ALA A 80 8.13 9.95 19.35
C ALA A 80 8.70 8.73 18.63
N ASP A 81 8.68 8.72 17.30
CA ASP A 81 9.30 7.70 16.45
C ASP A 81 9.83 8.32 15.14
N GLN A 82 10.61 7.55 14.37
CA GLN A 82 11.26 7.99 13.15
C GLN A 82 10.56 7.43 11.90
N TYR A 83 10.16 8.34 11.00
CA TYR A 83 9.51 7.98 9.74
C TYR A 83 10.32 6.97 8.91
N ASP A 84 11.65 7.10 8.81
CA ASP A 84 12.45 6.21 7.97
C ASP A 84 12.38 4.75 8.43
N ARG A 85 12.39 4.52 9.74
CA ARG A 85 12.28 3.20 10.35
C ARG A 85 10.88 2.60 10.10
N VAL A 86 9.85 3.37 10.37
CA VAL A 86 8.44 2.96 10.19
C VAL A 86 8.15 2.66 8.72
N VAL A 87 8.55 3.54 7.81
CA VAL A 87 8.37 3.37 6.36
C VAL A 87 9.08 2.10 5.87
N GLU A 88 10.33 1.90 6.26
CA GLU A 88 11.09 0.72 5.84
C GLU A 88 10.44 -0.58 6.30
N TRP A 89 9.96 -0.61 7.55
CA TRP A 89 9.30 -1.77 8.11
C TRP A 89 7.97 -2.06 7.41
N PHE A 90 7.09 -1.06 7.25
CA PHE A 90 5.79 -1.25 6.59
C PHE A 90 5.96 -1.63 5.12
N ALA A 91 6.94 -1.06 4.40
CA ALA A 91 7.22 -1.43 3.02
C ALA A 91 7.57 -2.93 2.89
N LYS A 92 8.44 -3.43 3.79
CA LYS A 92 8.82 -4.85 3.85
C LYS A 92 7.64 -5.74 4.26
N TRP A 93 6.86 -5.31 5.26
CA TRP A 93 5.71 -6.06 5.77
C TRP A 93 4.58 -6.19 4.74
N PHE A 94 4.24 -5.11 4.03
CA PHE A 94 3.29 -5.20 2.92
C PHE A 94 3.80 -6.13 1.81
N HIS A 95 5.09 -6.05 1.49
CA HIS A 95 5.69 -6.92 0.49
C HIS A 95 5.65 -8.40 0.91
N SER A 96 5.93 -8.73 2.18
CA SER A 96 5.87 -10.11 2.68
C SER A 96 4.46 -10.69 2.69
N MET A 97 3.42 -9.86 2.78
CA MET A 97 2.02 -10.27 2.67
C MET A 97 1.52 -10.33 1.22
N GLY A 98 2.34 -9.95 0.24
CA GLY A 98 1.89 -9.84 -1.15
C GLY A 98 0.83 -8.74 -1.35
N ILE A 99 0.94 -7.64 -0.60
CA ILE A 99 0.04 -6.48 -0.68
C ILE A 99 0.77 -5.29 -1.29
N ALA A 100 0.14 -4.73 -2.32
CA ALA A 100 0.52 -3.48 -2.93
C ALA A 100 -0.17 -2.30 -2.27
N VAL A 101 0.55 -1.24 -1.92
CA VAL A 101 -0.06 0.01 -1.42
C VAL A 101 0.33 1.19 -2.30
N ARG A 102 -0.67 1.88 -2.86
CA ARG A 102 -0.51 3.12 -3.63
C ARG A 102 -1.28 4.24 -2.96
N PHE A 103 -0.60 5.34 -2.67
CA PHE A 103 -1.23 6.50 -2.05
C PHE A 103 -1.68 7.51 -3.09
N GLN A 104 -2.89 8.03 -2.95
CA GLN A 104 -3.39 9.18 -3.71
C GLN A 104 -3.88 10.25 -2.75
N ARG A 105 -3.48 11.51 -2.98
CA ARG A 105 -4.02 12.63 -2.23
C ARG A 105 -5.46 12.88 -2.71
N ARG A 106 -6.39 13.04 -1.78
CA ARG A 106 -7.80 13.31 -2.02
C ARG A 106 -8.21 14.59 -1.29
N GLN A 107 -9.12 15.32 -1.91
CA GLN A 107 -9.80 16.45 -1.26
C GLN A 107 -10.83 15.91 -0.25
N PRO A 108 -11.28 16.76 0.70
CA PRO A 108 -12.41 16.45 1.56
C PRO A 108 -13.58 15.84 0.79
N ASN A 109 -14.24 14.85 1.39
CA ASN A 109 -15.40 14.17 0.84
C ASN A 109 -16.40 13.84 1.95
N LYS A 110 -17.49 13.14 1.62
CA LYS A 110 -18.55 12.80 2.57
C LYS A 110 -18.14 11.88 3.73
N TYR A 111 -16.95 11.28 3.68
CA TYR A 111 -16.41 10.36 4.69
C TYR A 111 -15.28 10.97 5.51
N VAL A 112 -14.50 11.85 4.89
CA VAL A 112 -13.35 12.52 5.50
C VAL A 112 -13.41 13.99 5.11
N ASP A 113 -13.71 14.85 6.08
CA ASP A 113 -13.96 16.29 5.93
C ASP A 113 -12.68 17.12 5.79
N VAL A 114 -11.52 16.48 5.85
CA VAL A 114 -10.20 17.10 5.70
C VAL A 114 -9.41 16.51 4.52
N PRO A 115 -8.41 17.23 4.00
CA PRO A 115 -7.47 16.66 3.04
C PRO A 115 -6.80 15.41 3.62
N HIS A 116 -6.74 14.35 2.81
CA HIS A 116 -6.24 13.05 3.24
C HIS A 116 -5.57 12.31 2.08
N TYR A 117 -4.83 11.26 2.42
CA TYR A 117 -4.36 10.26 1.49
C TYR A 117 -5.24 9.02 1.56
N THR A 118 -5.66 8.52 0.41
CA THR A 118 -6.21 7.17 0.27
C THR A 118 -5.07 6.21 -0.06
N GLY A 119 -4.83 5.23 0.81
CA GLY A 119 -3.93 4.10 0.57
C GLY A 119 -4.69 2.96 -0.10
N PHE A 120 -4.49 2.78 -1.40
CA PHE A 120 -5.08 1.69 -2.18
C PHE A 120 -4.27 0.41 -2.01
N CYS A 121 -4.87 -0.56 -1.34
CA CYS A 121 -4.33 -1.89 -1.13
C CYS A 121 -4.78 -2.82 -2.26
N THR A 122 -3.83 -3.50 -2.91
CA THR A 122 -4.12 -4.55 -3.89
C THR A 122 -3.41 -5.84 -3.48
N ARG A 123 -4.16 -6.92 -3.28
CA ARG A 123 -3.57 -8.26 -3.14
C ARG A 123 -3.13 -8.74 -4.51
N ILE A 124 -1.85 -9.12 -4.64
CA ILE A 124 -1.23 -9.34 -5.95
C ILE A 124 -1.74 -10.63 -6.61
N SER A 125 -2.04 -11.67 -5.82
CA SER A 125 -2.41 -13.00 -6.34
C SER A 125 -3.69 -12.99 -7.17
N ASP A 126 -4.67 -12.18 -6.80
CA ASP A 126 -6.02 -12.17 -7.35
C ASP A 126 -6.53 -10.77 -7.70
N ASN A 127 -5.68 -9.75 -7.56
CA ASN A 127 -6.03 -8.35 -7.78
C ASN A 127 -7.23 -7.86 -6.96
N VAL A 128 -7.52 -8.48 -5.82
CA VAL A 128 -8.52 -7.99 -4.86
C VAL A 128 -8.06 -6.63 -4.34
N ARG A 129 -8.96 -5.64 -4.37
CA ARG A 129 -8.64 -4.25 -4.00
C ARG A 129 -9.47 -3.76 -2.82
N SER A 130 -8.83 -3.03 -1.91
CA SER A 130 -9.48 -2.31 -0.82
C SER A 130 -8.66 -1.07 -0.49
N ALA A 131 -9.13 -0.18 0.37
CA ALA A 131 -8.35 0.98 0.75
C ALA A 131 -8.54 1.38 2.20
N PHE A 132 -7.66 2.27 2.64
CA PHE A 132 -7.74 2.96 3.92
C PHE A 132 -7.41 4.45 3.74
N PHE A 133 -7.65 5.23 4.79
CA PHE A 133 -7.37 6.66 4.80
C PHE A 133 -6.28 6.99 5.80
N LEU A 134 -5.50 8.02 5.47
CA LEU A 134 -4.50 8.62 6.34
C LEU A 134 -4.62 10.13 6.21
N TYR A 135 -4.81 10.83 7.32
CA TYR A 135 -4.90 12.30 7.29
C TYR A 135 -3.62 12.91 6.75
N GLU A 136 -3.75 14.01 5.99
CA GLU A 136 -2.61 14.61 5.30
C GLU A 136 -1.58 15.19 6.28
N ASP A 137 -2.03 15.76 7.39
CA ASP A 137 -1.21 16.40 8.43
C ASP A 137 -0.18 15.46 9.05
N ILE A 138 -0.57 14.23 9.37
CA ILE A 138 0.32 13.19 9.94
C ILE A 138 0.91 12.27 8.87
N GLY A 139 0.30 12.21 7.68
CA GLY A 139 0.64 11.22 6.66
C GLY A 139 1.63 11.68 5.60
N LEU A 140 1.82 13.00 5.44
CA LEU A 140 2.59 13.59 4.33
C LEU A 140 3.99 12.99 4.21
N GLU A 141 4.76 12.96 5.29
CA GLU A 141 6.14 12.51 5.26
C GLU A 141 6.25 11.00 4.99
N PHE A 142 5.41 10.19 5.64
CA PHE A 142 5.32 8.75 5.40
C PHE A 142 5.01 8.45 3.92
N VAL A 143 4.00 9.13 3.36
CA VAL A 143 3.57 8.93 1.97
C VAL A 143 4.66 9.34 0.98
N ASN A 144 5.33 10.48 1.20
CA ASN A 144 6.42 10.93 0.35
C ASN A 144 7.57 9.93 0.32
N LYS A 145 7.95 9.39 1.48
CA LYS A 145 8.97 8.35 1.57
C LYS A 145 8.51 7.06 0.87
N MET A 146 7.30 6.54 1.17
CA MET A 146 6.76 5.32 0.53
C MET A 146 6.66 5.40 -1.00
N ARG A 147 6.46 6.60 -1.57
CA ARG A 147 6.46 6.83 -3.03
C ARG A 147 7.85 6.85 -3.64
N GLY A 148 8.88 7.01 -2.83
CA GLY A 148 10.28 7.03 -3.28
C GLY A 148 10.71 5.71 -3.92
N PRO A 149 11.74 5.74 -4.78
CA PRO A 149 12.21 4.56 -5.50
C PRO A 149 12.67 3.43 -4.57
N LYS A 150 13.20 3.75 -3.38
CA LYS A 150 13.65 2.77 -2.36
C LYS A 150 12.52 1.84 -1.91
N TYR A 151 11.30 2.35 -1.78
CA TYR A 151 10.16 1.62 -1.22
C TYR A 151 9.08 1.33 -2.26
N ARG A 152 9.37 1.61 -3.54
CA ARG A 152 8.48 1.28 -4.64
C ARG A 152 8.35 -0.24 -4.73
N GLN A 153 7.18 -0.73 -4.36
CA GLN A 153 6.89 -2.15 -4.44
C GLN A 153 6.82 -2.59 -5.91
N THR A 154 7.64 -3.59 -6.23
CA THR A 154 7.64 -4.33 -7.49
C THR A 154 7.16 -5.76 -7.20
N TYR A 155 6.42 -6.34 -8.15
CA TYR A 155 5.80 -7.65 -7.97
C TYR A 155 6.34 -8.62 -8.99
N LYS A 156 6.33 -9.90 -8.63
CA LYS A 156 6.64 -11.01 -9.52
C LYS A 156 5.52 -12.05 -9.44
N PRO A 157 5.14 -12.69 -10.56
CA PRO A 157 4.22 -13.82 -10.51
C PRO A 157 4.74 -14.90 -9.55
N GLY A 158 3.86 -15.48 -8.74
CA GLY A 158 4.21 -16.55 -7.79
C GLY A 158 4.79 -16.08 -6.45
N MET A 159 4.82 -14.76 -6.17
CA MET A 159 5.13 -14.29 -4.82
C MET A 159 4.08 -14.76 -3.79
N PRO A 160 4.48 -15.15 -2.57
CA PRO A 160 3.55 -15.45 -1.49
C PRO A 160 2.59 -14.29 -1.26
N CYS A 161 1.31 -14.61 -1.11
CA CYS A 161 0.24 -13.64 -0.87
C CYS A 161 -0.63 -14.12 0.28
N ILE A 162 -1.08 -13.18 1.10
CA ILE A 162 -1.97 -13.45 2.23
C ILE A 162 -3.33 -13.95 1.73
N ASN A 163 -3.79 -15.08 2.24
CA ASN A 163 -5.14 -15.59 1.96
C ASN A 163 -6.19 -14.89 2.87
N ASP A 164 -7.48 -15.11 2.63
CA ASP A 164 -8.53 -14.48 3.42
C ASP A 164 -8.59 -14.93 4.88
N LEU A 165 -8.21 -16.19 5.18
CA LEU A 165 -8.19 -16.71 6.54
C LEU A 165 -7.14 -15.97 7.38
N ASP A 166 -5.93 -15.84 6.85
CA ASP A 166 -4.83 -15.13 7.50
C ASP A 166 -5.09 -13.62 7.54
N ALA A 167 -5.73 -13.05 6.50
CA ALA A 167 -6.15 -11.66 6.51
C ALA A 167 -7.16 -11.37 7.62
N ALA A 168 -8.15 -12.25 7.83
CA ALA A 168 -9.13 -12.11 8.91
C ALA A 168 -8.48 -12.24 10.30
N ARG A 169 -7.57 -13.21 10.48
CA ARG A 169 -6.82 -13.38 11.74
C ARG A 169 -5.96 -12.16 12.05
N LEU A 170 -5.24 -11.64 11.06
CA LEU A 170 -4.39 -10.47 11.23
C LEU A 170 -5.22 -9.20 11.49
N ALA A 171 -6.36 -9.06 10.82
CA ALA A 171 -7.31 -7.97 11.09
C ALA A 171 -7.77 -7.97 12.55
N ALA A 172 -8.22 -9.13 13.05
CA ALA A 172 -8.65 -9.31 14.43
C ALA A 172 -7.51 -9.06 15.43
N PHE A 173 -6.29 -9.49 15.10
CA PHE A 173 -5.10 -9.21 15.91
C PHE A 173 -4.82 -7.71 16.02
N ILE A 174 -4.82 -6.98 14.90
CA ILE A 174 -4.59 -5.52 14.90
C ILE A 174 -5.69 -4.80 15.69
N GLU A 175 -6.95 -5.21 15.51
CA GLU A 175 -8.08 -4.69 16.28
C GLU A 175 -7.87 -4.88 17.78
N ALA A 176 -7.57 -6.10 18.23
CA ALA A 176 -7.34 -6.41 19.64
C ALA A 176 -6.12 -5.66 20.21
N PHE A 177 -5.04 -5.55 19.43
CA PHE A 177 -3.86 -4.76 19.79
C PHE A 177 -4.21 -3.28 19.99
N LEU A 178 -4.95 -2.67 19.07
CA LEU A 178 -5.35 -1.26 19.16
C LEU A 178 -6.36 -1.01 20.29
N ALA A 179 -7.24 -1.97 20.59
CA ALA A 179 -8.18 -1.86 21.69
C ALA A 179 -7.52 -1.96 23.07
N SER A 180 -6.43 -2.73 23.18
CA SER A 180 -5.71 -2.95 24.45
C SER A 180 -4.57 -1.96 24.70
N SER A 181 -4.07 -1.29 23.65
CA SER A 181 -2.98 -0.34 23.74
C SER A 181 -3.51 1.09 23.70
N ASN A 182 -3.33 1.88 24.75
CA ASN A 182 -3.56 3.35 24.74
C ASN A 182 -2.28 4.15 25.04
N GLU A 183 -1.14 3.46 25.10
CA GLU A 183 0.15 4.06 25.49
C GLU A 183 0.97 4.46 24.26
N MET A 184 1.99 5.29 24.47
CA MET A 184 2.97 5.70 23.46
C MET A 184 3.86 4.52 23.01
N PHE A 185 4.64 4.73 21.95
CA PHE A 185 5.51 3.73 21.34
C PHE A 185 4.71 2.59 20.70
N THR A 186 3.62 2.94 20.03
CA THR A 186 2.70 2.00 19.38
C THR A 186 3.44 1.10 18.40
N PHE A 187 4.42 1.63 17.65
CA PHE A 187 5.19 0.85 16.67
C PHE A 187 5.99 -0.28 17.31
N ASP A 188 6.84 0.02 18.30
CA ASP A 188 7.68 -1.00 18.95
C ASP A 188 6.84 -2.08 19.63
N ARG A 189 5.76 -1.69 20.29
CA ARG A 189 4.82 -2.61 20.91
C ARG A 189 4.13 -3.50 19.88
N PHE A 190 3.73 -2.94 18.75
CA PHE A 190 3.10 -3.71 17.68
C PHE A 190 4.06 -4.73 17.08
N VAL A 191 5.29 -4.30 16.76
CA VAL A 191 6.32 -5.19 16.23
C VAL A 191 6.62 -6.33 17.21
N GLY A 192 6.79 -6.02 18.50
CA GLY A 192 7.00 -7.03 19.53
C GLY A 192 5.81 -8.00 19.68
N ALA A 193 4.58 -7.48 19.69
CA ALA A 193 3.38 -8.30 19.78
C ALA A 193 3.22 -9.22 18.57
N LEU A 194 3.51 -8.72 17.36
CA LEU A 194 3.41 -9.49 16.14
C LEU A 194 4.46 -10.62 16.10
N SER A 195 5.69 -10.36 16.55
CA SER A 195 6.74 -11.39 16.64
C SER A 195 6.41 -12.50 17.64
N ASN A 196 5.66 -12.20 18.71
CA ASN A 196 5.23 -13.21 19.70
C ASN A 196 3.99 -14.01 19.27
N ALA A 197 3.28 -13.55 18.23
CA ALA A 197 2.08 -14.19 17.71
C ALA A 197 2.36 -15.16 16.54
N GLN A 198 3.61 -15.21 16.06
CA GLN A 198 4.11 -16.11 15.01
C GLN A 198 4.73 -17.37 15.62
#